data_AF-A0A0Q0SF71-F1
#
_entry.id   AF-A0A0Q0SF71-F1
#
_cell.length_a   1.000
_cell.length_b   1.000
_cell.length_c   1.000
_cell.angle_alpha   90.00
_cell.angle_beta   90.00
_cell.angle_gamma   90.00
#
_symmetry.space_group_name_H-M   'P 1'
#
loop_
_entity.id
_entity.type
_entity.pdbx_description
1 polymer ?
#
loop_
_entity_poly.entity_id
_entity_poly.type
_entity_poly.pdbx_seq_one_letter_code
_entity_poly.pdbx_strand_id
1 'polypeptide(L)'
;MATFTTTINLSPEDVRILKSEGYSLYGFKSVTASGDGSPAVWFNLPAERILGSVKITWQDEFEAYNSLTSVTPNIRIDAINSVQADLGHLITIDKGSGNLNVSTDGFDGAISFINLDSHRFTVGVSQTVNGKPGIICAFPILGSGSSRIITPLPKIALIFSTEQIEVGTIVTKAMSSGAYINLKNVNSRTLNYNVNDGWSGDGGPWLKNFNAFTDLKKLLIENASREELALSEKFV
;
A
#
# COMPACT_ATOMS: atom_id res chain seq x y z
N MET A 1 1.66 17.85 -6.49
CA MET A 1 1.97 16.45 -6.18
C MET A 1 3.08 16.42 -5.14
N ALA A 2 2.89 15.70 -4.04
CA ALA A 2 3.93 15.56 -3.03
C ALA A 2 4.89 14.42 -3.41
N THR A 3 6.18 14.61 -3.17
CA THR A 3 7.21 13.57 -3.32
C THR A 3 7.66 13.14 -1.94
N PHE A 4 7.64 11.85 -1.67
CA PHE A 4 8.04 11.28 -0.40
C PHE A 4 9.34 10.49 -0.53
N THR A 5 10.09 10.41 0.56
CA THR A 5 11.34 9.67 0.63
C THR A 5 11.52 9.01 1.98
N THR A 6 11.79 7.72 1.97
CA THR A 6 12.27 7.00 3.16
C THR A 6 13.68 6.49 2.90
N THR A 7 14.61 6.84 3.77
CA THR A 7 16.01 6.36 3.72
C THR A 7 16.25 5.36 4.85
N ILE A 8 16.85 4.22 4.53
CA ILE A 8 17.27 3.21 5.50
C ILE A 8 18.80 3.14 5.47
N ASN A 9 19.42 3.43 6.60
CA ASN A 9 20.85 3.24 6.79
C ASN A 9 21.11 1.84 7.36
N LEU A 10 22.10 1.17 6.81
CA LEU A 10 22.58 -0.14 7.23
C LEU A 10 24.09 -0.08 7.39
N SER A 11 24.64 -0.76 8.40
CA SER A 11 26.10 -0.92 8.48
C SER A 11 26.60 -1.84 7.35
N PRO A 12 27.88 -1.76 6.96
CA PRO A 12 28.46 -2.71 6.01
C PRO A 12 28.27 -4.17 6.42
N GLU A 13 28.29 -4.45 7.72
CA GLU A 13 28.10 -5.79 8.26
C GLU A 13 26.65 -6.26 8.14
N ASP A 14 25.67 -5.40 8.43
CA ASP A 14 24.25 -5.71 8.24
C ASP A 14 23.95 -6.01 6.76
N VAL A 15 24.50 -5.21 5.84
CA VAL A 15 24.36 -5.44 4.38
C VAL A 15 24.94 -6.80 4.00
N ARG A 16 26.12 -7.15 4.53
CA ARG A 16 26.76 -8.44 4.25
C ARG A 16 25.88 -9.60 4.72
N ILE A 17 25.37 -9.54 5.94
CA ILE A 17 24.51 -10.58 6.54
C ILE A 17 23.23 -10.74 5.74
N LEU A 18 22.49 -9.65 5.50
CA LEU A 18 21.23 -9.68 4.74
C LEU A 18 21.41 -10.30 3.35
N LYS A 19 22.50 -9.95 2.66
CA LYS A 19 22.83 -10.54 1.35
C LYS A 19 23.16 -12.02 1.44
N SER A 20 24.03 -12.42 2.37
CA SER A 20 24.45 -13.82 2.50
C SER A 20 23.32 -14.74 2.92
N GLU A 21 22.36 -14.22 3.67
CA GLU A 21 21.20 -14.98 4.16
C GLU A 21 19.97 -14.85 3.23
N GLY A 22 20.08 -14.10 2.13
CA GLY A 22 19.03 -14.01 1.10
C GLY A 22 17.83 -13.14 1.50
N TYR A 23 17.99 -12.20 2.43
CA TYR A 23 16.94 -11.28 2.83
C TYR A 23 16.68 -10.23 1.76
N SER A 24 15.42 -10.08 1.37
CA SER A 24 14.92 -8.98 0.56
C SER A 24 14.10 -8.01 1.42
N LEU A 25 14.05 -6.74 1.01
CA LEU A 25 13.24 -5.72 1.68
C LEU A 25 11.88 -5.60 0.98
N TYR A 26 10.82 -5.80 1.74
CA TYR A 26 9.44 -5.68 1.31
C TYR A 26 8.81 -4.40 1.87
N GLY A 27 8.08 -3.70 1.00
CA GLY A 27 7.31 -2.52 1.37
C GLY A 27 5.83 -2.72 1.18
N PHE A 28 5.06 -2.13 2.09
CA PHE A 28 3.61 -2.05 2.04
C PHE A 28 3.20 -0.61 2.32
N LYS A 29 2.05 -0.18 1.80
CA LYS A 29 1.52 1.16 2.02
C LYS A 29 0.13 1.07 2.65
N SER A 30 -0.15 1.97 3.60
CA SER A 30 -1.45 2.03 4.26
C SER A 30 -2.48 2.76 3.40
N VAL A 31 -3.73 2.38 3.62
CA VAL A 31 -4.90 3.09 3.11
C VAL A 31 -5.94 3.21 4.21
N THR A 32 -6.76 4.25 4.14
CA THR A 32 -8.09 4.23 4.77
C THR A 32 -9.08 3.71 3.75
N ALA A 33 -10.00 2.82 4.13
CA ALA A 33 -10.98 2.30 3.19
C ALA A 33 -12.33 1.96 3.82
N SER A 34 -13.36 1.92 2.97
CA SER A 34 -14.66 1.34 3.32
C SER A 34 -14.66 -0.19 3.10
N GLY A 35 -15.03 -0.94 4.12
CA GLY A 35 -15.22 -2.39 4.01
C GLY A 35 -13.94 -3.22 4.15
N ASP A 36 -14.07 -4.51 3.91
CA ASP A 36 -13.03 -5.49 4.22
C ASP A 36 -12.12 -5.77 3.01
N GLY A 37 -10.85 -5.35 3.08
CA GLY A 37 -9.83 -5.62 2.06
C GLY A 37 -8.51 -6.06 2.64
N SER A 38 -7.48 -6.13 1.81
CA SER A 38 -6.16 -6.60 2.22
C SER A 38 -5.04 -5.77 1.59
N PRO A 39 -3.92 -5.56 2.31
CA PRO A 39 -2.73 -4.96 1.74
C PRO A 39 -2.04 -5.94 0.78
N ALA A 40 -1.31 -5.38 -0.19
CA ALA A 40 -0.46 -6.13 -1.10
C ALA A 40 1.00 -5.68 -0.95
N VAL A 41 1.94 -6.54 -1.36
CA VAL A 41 3.34 -6.15 -1.49
C VAL A 41 3.43 -5.03 -2.52
N TRP A 42 3.75 -3.84 -2.03
CA TRP A 42 3.83 -2.63 -2.85
C TRP A 42 5.16 -2.54 -3.59
N PHE A 43 6.25 -2.95 -2.95
CA PHE A 43 7.53 -3.15 -3.62
C PHE A 43 8.37 -4.23 -2.97
N ASN A 44 9.37 -4.67 -3.72
CA ASN A 44 10.45 -5.53 -3.27
C ASN A 44 11.79 -4.95 -3.74
N LEU A 45 12.74 -4.83 -2.82
CA LEU A 45 14.16 -4.64 -3.10
C LEU A 45 14.90 -5.96 -2.81
N PRO A 46 15.29 -6.71 -3.86
CA PRO A 46 16.01 -7.96 -3.71
C PRO A 46 17.33 -7.85 -2.94
N ALA A 47 17.72 -8.93 -2.28
CA ALA A 47 18.92 -9.02 -1.45
C ALA A 47 20.17 -8.43 -2.12
N GLU A 48 20.44 -8.83 -3.37
CA GLU A 48 21.62 -8.42 -4.12
C GLU A 48 21.71 -6.90 -4.33
N ARG A 49 20.57 -6.21 -4.28
CA ARG A 49 20.45 -4.75 -4.46
C ARG A 49 20.44 -3.95 -3.16
N ILE A 50 20.52 -4.60 -2.00
CA ILE A 50 20.64 -3.90 -0.71
C ILE A 50 22.01 -3.18 -0.65
N LEU A 51 22.02 -1.94 -0.18
CA LEU A 51 23.20 -1.09 -0.02
C LEU A 51 23.21 -0.49 1.39
N GLY A 52 24.33 0.10 1.82
CA GLY A 52 24.44 0.75 3.14
C GLY A 52 23.49 1.95 3.33
N SER A 53 22.97 2.50 2.23
CA SER A 53 21.90 3.49 2.24
C SER A 53 20.88 3.13 1.17
N VAL A 54 19.71 2.65 1.57
CA VAL A 54 18.60 2.33 0.68
C VAL A 54 17.61 3.49 0.67
N LYS A 55 17.34 4.04 -0.50
CA LYS A 55 16.36 5.12 -0.70
C LYS A 55 15.10 4.58 -1.37
N ILE A 56 13.95 4.82 -0.74
CA ILE A 56 12.62 4.51 -1.26
C ILE A 56 11.93 5.83 -1.56
N THR A 57 11.58 6.06 -2.82
CA THR A 57 10.97 7.31 -3.30
C THR A 57 9.67 7.01 -4.04
N TRP A 58 8.63 7.78 -3.75
CA TRP A 58 7.35 7.72 -4.46
C TRP A 58 6.73 9.12 -4.53
N GLN A 59 5.76 9.29 -5.41
CA GLN A 59 4.98 10.51 -5.55
C GLN A 59 3.51 10.19 -5.40
N ASP A 60 2.69 11.16 -4.98
CA ASP A 60 1.22 11.04 -5.01
C ASP A 60 0.70 11.10 -6.45
N GLU A 61 1.00 10.02 -7.18
CA GLU A 61 0.51 9.67 -8.50
C GLU A 61 -0.06 8.26 -8.38
N PHE A 62 -1.36 8.11 -8.65
CA PHE A 62 -2.07 6.87 -8.43
C PHE A 62 -2.71 6.36 -9.71
N GLU A 63 -2.87 5.04 -9.75
CA GLU A 63 -3.75 4.37 -10.70
C GLU A 63 -4.81 3.61 -9.92
N ALA A 64 -6.04 3.65 -10.42
CA ALA A 64 -7.11 2.79 -10.00
C ALA A 64 -7.16 1.59 -10.93
N TYR A 65 -7.44 0.39 -10.38
CA TYR A 65 -7.54 -0.81 -11.19
C TYR A 65 -8.76 -1.67 -10.81
N ASN A 66 -9.16 -2.55 -11.72
CA ASN A 66 -9.98 -3.71 -11.41
C ASN A 66 -9.29 -5.01 -11.81
N SER A 67 -9.76 -6.13 -11.25
CA SER A 67 -9.22 -7.48 -11.42
C SER A 67 -10.32 -8.52 -11.18
N LEU A 68 -10.14 -9.71 -11.75
CA LEU A 68 -10.96 -10.90 -11.45
C LEU A 68 -10.31 -11.78 -10.36
N THR A 69 -9.08 -11.49 -9.96
CA THR A 69 -8.38 -12.25 -8.93
C THR A 69 -9.06 -12.06 -7.57
N SER A 70 -9.30 -13.15 -6.84
CA SER A 70 -9.85 -13.10 -5.49
C SER A 70 -8.87 -12.48 -4.50
N VAL A 71 -9.38 -11.66 -3.56
CA VAL A 71 -8.60 -11.12 -2.45
C VAL A 71 -8.39 -12.21 -1.39
N THR A 72 -7.36 -13.02 -1.59
CA THR A 72 -6.99 -14.14 -0.70
C THR A 72 -5.49 -14.09 -0.38
N PRO A 73 -5.06 -14.47 0.85
CA PRO A 73 -3.64 -14.49 1.21
C PRO A 73 -2.79 -15.29 0.22
N ASN A 74 -1.57 -14.83 -0.03
CA ASN A 74 -0.55 -15.44 -0.89
C ASN A 74 -0.94 -15.53 -2.37
N ILE A 75 -2.00 -14.84 -2.80
CA ILE A 75 -2.35 -14.70 -4.21
C ILE A 75 -1.91 -13.33 -4.71
N ARG A 76 -1.26 -13.31 -5.87
CA ARG A 76 -0.92 -12.10 -6.60
C ARG A 76 -2.15 -11.57 -7.34
N ILE A 77 -2.44 -10.29 -7.14
CA ILE A 77 -3.48 -9.60 -7.90
C ILE A 77 -2.94 -9.24 -9.28
N ASP A 78 -3.67 -9.65 -10.32
CA ASP A 78 -3.39 -9.27 -11.70
C ASP A 78 -4.48 -8.30 -12.17
N ALA A 79 -4.11 -7.04 -12.32
CA ALA A 79 -5.01 -6.00 -12.83
C ALA A 79 -5.37 -6.30 -14.28
N ILE A 80 -6.67 -6.22 -14.62
CA ILE A 80 -7.17 -6.38 -15.99
C ILE A 80 -7.26 -5.05 -16.71
N ASN A 81 -7.72 -4.01 -16.01
CA ASN A 81 -7.74 -2.63 -16.49
C ASN A 81 -7.17 -1.74 -15.40
N SER A 82 -6.54 -0.65 -15.83
CA SER A 82 -6.05 0.41 -14.96
C SER A 82 -6.30 1.76 -15.62
N VAL A 83 -6.47 2.78 -14.79
CA VAL A 83 -6.62 4.16 -15.24
C VAL A 83 -5.97 5.09 -14.22
N GLN A 84 -5.38 6.18 -14.70
CA GLN A 84 -4.87 7.22 -13.81
C GLN A 84 -6.00 7.76 -12.93
N ALA A 85 -5.71 7.90 -11.64
CA ALA A 85 -6.67 8.36 -10.65
C ALA A 85 -6.01 9.40 -9.73
N ASP A 86 -6.73 10.48 -9.48
CA ASP A 86 -6.38 11.46 -8.47
C ASP A 86 -7.38 11.38 -7.31
N LEU A 87 -7.01 11.97 -6.18
CA LEU A 87 -7.96 12.13 -5.07
C LEU A 87 -9.13 13.02 -5.52
N GLY A 88 -10.35 12.64 -5.16
CA GLY A 88 -11.59 13.24 -5.66
C GLY A 88 -12.19 12.52 -6.88
N HIS A 89 -11.47 11.57 -7.49
CA HIS A 89 -12.01 10.84 -8.64
C HIS A 89 -13.00 9.74 -8.25
N LEU A 90 -14.02 9.56 -9.09
CA LEU A 90 -14.90 8.40 -9.12
C LEU A 90 -14.58 7.53 -10.34
N ILE A 91 -14.24 6.28 -10.04
CA ILE A 91 -13.92 5.21 -10.98
C ILE A 91 -15.16 4.33 -11.15
N THR A 92 -15.75 4.39 -12.34
CA THR A 92 -16.93 3.59 -12.69
C THR A 92 -16.50 2.35 -13.47
N ILE A 93 -16.90 1.17 -12.99
CA ILE A 93 -16.77 -0.08 -13.73
C ILE A 93 -18.05 -0.25 -14.56
N ASP A 94 -17.88 -0.21 -15.88
CA ASP A 94 -18.98 -0.27 -16.83
C ASP A 94 -19.66 -1.64 -16.87
N LYS A 95 -20.98 -1.59 -17.02
CA LYS A 95 -21.80 -2.79 -17.17
C LYS A 95 -21.49 -3.52 -18.48
N GLY A 96 -21.20 -4.81 -18.38
CA GLY A 96 -20.98 -5.74 -19.48
C GLY A 96 -19.54 -5.78 -20.00
N SER A 97 -18.77 -4.70 -19.86
CA SER A 97 -17.38 -4.62 -20.34
C SER A 97 -16.34 -4.74 -19.23
N GLY A 98 -16.66 -4.30 -18.01
CA GLY A 98 -15.67 -4.17 -16.94
C GLY A 98 -14.63 -3.06 -17.19
N ASN A 99 -14.85 -2.19 -18.18
CA ASN A 99 -13.98 -1.05 -18.46
C ASN A 99 -14.08 0.00 -17.34
N LEU A 100 -13.00 0.78 -17.17
CA LEU A 100 -12.94 1.83 -16.16
C LEU A 100 -13.14 3.20 -16.80
N ASN A 101 -14.11 3.96 -16.29
CA ASN A 101 -14.28 5.38 -16.61
C ASN A 101 -13.98 6.24 -15.38
N VAL A 102 -13.41 7.41 -15.61
CA VAL A 102 -13.02 8.35 -14.56
C VAL A 102 -13.85 9.62 -14.67
N SER A 103 -14.33 10.10 -13.53
CA SER A 103 -14.99 11.39 -13.37
C SER A 103 -14.52 12.05 -12.08
N THR A 104 -14.86 13.33 -11.88
CA THR A 104 -14.53 14.10 -10.67
C THR A 104 -15.65 14.11 -9.63
N ASP A 105 -16.61 13.19 -9.73
CA ASP A 105 -17.78 13.09 -8.83
C ASP A 105 -17.50 12.20 -7.60
N GLY A 106 -16.24 11.98 -7.27
CA GLY A 106 -15.82 11.17 -6.13
C GLY A 106 -15.78 11.97 -4.82
N PHE A 107 -15.52 11.26 -3.72
CA PHE A 107 -15.29 11.90 -2.43
C PHE A 107 -13.93 12.60 -2.40
N ASP A 108 -13.91 13.85 -1.90
CA ASP A 108 -12.68 14.62 -1.73
C ASP A 108 -11.67 13.86 -0.84
N GLY A 109 -10.40 13.92 -1.22
CA GLY A 109 -9.33 13.19 -0.54
C GLY A 109 -9.36 11.66 -0.72
N ALA A 110 -10.21 11.11 -1.59
CA ALA A 110 -10.31 9.67 -1.82
C ALA A 110 -10.41 9.29 -3.29
N ILE A 111 -10.09 8.04 -3.61
CA ILE A 111 -10.42 7.41 -4.89
C ILE A 111 -11.65 6.55 -4.66
N SER A 112 -12.75 6.91 -5.32
CA SER A 112 -14.04 6.25 -5.18
C SER A 112 -14.23 5.26 -6.31
N PHE A 113 -14.89 4.15 -6.05
CA PHE A 113 -15.23 3.12 -7.02
C PHE A 113 -16.72 2.85 -6.98
N ILE A 114 -17.33 2.67 -8.14
CA ILE A 114 -18.67 2.11 -8.29
C ILE A 114 -18.68 1.02 -9.34
N ASN A 115 -19.31 -0.11 -9.03
CA ASN A 115 -19.41 -1.22 -9.96
C ASN A 115 -20.82 -1.35 -10.51
N LEU A 116 -21.03 -0.89 -11.75
CA LEU A 116 -22.33 -0.97 -12.44
C LEU A 116 -22.54 -2.32 -13.13
N ASP A 117 -21.51 -3.16 -13.21
CA ASP A 117 -21.61 -4.52 -13.71
C ASP A 117 -22.39 -5.42 -12.74
N SER A 118 -22.94 -6.53 -13.24
CA SER A 118 -23.49 -7.60 -12.42
C SER A 118 -22.41 -8.47 -11.76
N HIS A 119 -21.22 -8.54 -12.35
CA HIS A 119 -20.11 -9.34 -11.85
C HIS A 119 -19.41 -8.68 -10.67
N ARG A 120 -18.89 -9.51 -9.76
CA ARG A 120 -18.00 -9.07 -8.69
C ARG A 120 -16.60 -8.86 -9.27
N PHE A 121 -15.97 -7.77 -8.86
CA PHE A 121 -14.55 -7.51 -9.15
C PHE A 121 -13.75 -7.39 -7.85
N THR A 122 -12.43 -7.41 -8.02
CA THR A 122 -11.48 -6.84 -7.07
C THR A 122 -11.05 -5.48 -7.59
N VAL A 123 -11.03 -4.48 -6.72
CA VAL A 123 -10.54 -3.13 -7.04
C VAL A 123 -9.44 -2.74 -6.08
N GLY A 124 -8.65 -1.75 -6.46
CA GLY A 124 -7.60 -1.22 -5.61
C GLY A 124 -6.90 -0.04 -6.23
N VAL A 125 -5.85 0.38 -5.53
CA VAL A 125 -4.98 1.49 -5.94
C VAL A 125 -3.58 0.94 -6.14
N SER A 126 -2.93 1.34 -7.23
CA SER A 126 -1.51 1.16 -7.46
C SER A 126 -0.79 2.51 -7.44
N GLN A 127 0.50 2.47 -7.12
CA GLN A 127 1.38 3.64 -7.08
C GLN A 127 2.79 3.24 -7.49
N THR A 128 3.43 4.12 -8.23
CA THR A 128 4.83 3.95 -8.62
C THR A 128 5.77 4.25 -7.47
N VAL A 129 6.71 3.34 -7.22
CA VAL A 129 7.77 3.46 -6.21
C VAL A 129 9.11 3.10 -6.85
N ASN A 130 10.08 4.00 -6.72
CA ASN A 130 11.38 3.90 -7.38
C ASN A 130 11.26 3.60 -8.90
N GLY A 131 10.26 4.22 -9.56
CA GLY A 131 10.02 4.06 -11.00
C GLY A 131 9.36 2.73 -11.41
N LYS A 132 8.90 1.92 -10.46
CA LYS A 132 8.17 0.67 -10.74
C LYS A 132 6.74 0.74 -10.18
N PRO A 133 5.71 0.34 -10.96
CA PRO A 133 4.35 0.28 -10.45
C PRO A 133 4.22 -0.83 -9.40
N GLY A 134 3.37 -0.60 -8.40
CA GLY A 134 3.06 -1.58 -7.37
C GLY A 134 1.63 -1.43 -6.86
N ILE A 135 0.95 -2.55 -6.63
CA ILE A 135 -0.38 -2.57 -6.02
C ILE A 135 -0.22 -2.32 -4.52
N ILE A 136 -1.01 -1.37 -3.99
CA ILE A 136 -0.99 -1.02 -2.57
C ILE A 136 -1.95 -1.91 -1.79
N CYS A 137 -3.16 -2.09 -2.32
CA CYS A 137 -4.26 -2.75 -1.62
C CYS A 137 -5.27 -3.35 -2.59
N ALA A 138 -6.03 -4.33 -2.15
CA ALA A 138 -7.09 -4.97 -2.91
C ALA A 138 -8.35 -5.17 -2.08
N PHE A 139 -9.50 -4.82 -2.66
CA PHE A 139 -10.81 -4.90 -2.03
C PHE A 139 -11.80 -5.58 -2.98
N PRO A 140 -12.60 -6.54 -2.50
CA PRO A 140 -13.72 -7.04 -3.28
C PRO A 140 -14.81 -5.96 -3.38
N ILE A 141 -15.38 -5.80 -4.57
CA ILE A 141 -16.55 -4.97 -4.84
C ILE A 141 -17.61 -5.81 -5.54
N LEU A 142 -18.80 -5.90 -4.95
CA LEU A 142 -19.93 -6.62 -5.55
C LEU A 142 -20.44 -5.84 -6.78
N GLY A 143 -21.28 -6.47 -7.60
CA GLY A 143 -21.94 -5.79 -8.70
C GLY A 143 -23.10 -4.89 -8.26
N SER A 144 -23.92 -4.52 -9.23
CA SER A 144 -25.23 -3.86 -9.06
C SER A 144 -25.17 -2.52 -8.31
N GLY A 145 -24.17 -1.70 -8.63
CA GLY A 145 -24.01 -0.36 -8.07
C GLY A 145 -23.30 -0.32 -6.72
N SER A 146 -22.68 -1.42 -6.28
CA SER A 146 -21.89 -1.39 -5.05
C SER A 146 -20.68 -0.48 -5.18
N SER A 147 -20.32 0.20 -4.09
CA SER A 147 -19.23 1.17 -4.07
C SER A 147 -18.11 0.82 -3.07
N ARG A 148 -16.94 1.42 -3.30
CA ARG A 148 -15.79 1.43 -2.37
C ARG A 148 -15.15 2.81 -2.37
N ILE A 149 -14.62 3.21 -1.23
CA ILE A 149 -13.85 4.45 -1.08
C ILE A 149 -12.50 4.06 -0.50
N ILE A 150 -11.41 4.51 -1.14
CA ILE A 150 -10.04 4.22 -0.74
C ILE A 150 -9.22 5.51 -0.72
N THR A 151 -8.62 5.82 0.42
CA THR A 151 -7.69 6.95 0.60
C THR A 151 -6.29 6.43 0.88
N PRO A 152 -5.35 6.56 -0.07
CA PRO A 152 -3.94 6.28 0.20
C PRO A 152 -3.39 7.16 1.33
N LEU A 153 -2.64 6.57 2.26
CA LEU A 153 -2.04 7.30 3.37
C LEU A 153 -0.52 7.42 3.17
N PRO A 154 0.11 8.51 3.66
CA PRO A 154 1.57 8.64 3.71
C PRO A 154 2.14 7.82 4.88
N LYS A 155 1.75 6.54 4.98
CA LYS A 155 2.24 5.59 5.98
C LYS A 155 2.66 4.30 5.28
N ILE A 156 3.81 3.76 5.64
CA ILE A 156 4.38 2.56 5.02
C ILE A 156 4.82 1.56 6.08
N ALA A 157 4.79 0.27 5.74
CA ALA A 157 5.45 -0.78 6.52
C ALA A 157 6.62 -1.36 5.73
N LEU A 158 7.73 -1.61 6.42
CA LEU A 158 8.96 -2.18 5.86
C LEU A 158 9.34 -3.44 6.61
N ILE A 159 9.66 -4.51 5.88
CA ILE A 159 9.99 -5.82 6.45
C ILE A 159 11.15 -6.44 5.65
N PHE A 160 12.18 -6.93 6.34
CA PHE A 160 13.18 -7.80 5.72
C PHE A 160 12.73 -9.26 5.83
N SER A 161 12.70 -10.01 4.74
CA SER A 161 12.29 -11.42 4.74
C SER A 161 13.11 -12.24 3.74
N THR A 162 13.30 -13.52 4.03
CA THR A 162 13.87 -14.52 3.11
C THR A 162 12.79 -15.17 2.24
N GLU A 163 11.51 -14.95 2.55
CA GLU A 163 10.41 -15.40 1.69
C GLU A 163 10.47 -14.69 0.34
N GLN A 164 10.29 -15.42 -0.75
CA GLN A 164 10.26 -14.87 -2.10
C GLN A 164 8.82 -14.52 -2.49
N ILE A 165 8.41 -13.30 -2.18
CA ILE A 165 7.07 -12.80 -2.50
C ILE A 165 7.11 -11.85 -3.70
N GLU A 166 6.20 -12.05 -4.66
CA GLU A 166 6.02 -11.15 -5.79
C GLU A 166 5.29 -9.86 -5.40
N VAL A 167 5.64 -8.74 -6.07
CA VAL A 167 4.87 -7.48 -5.96
C VAL A 167 3.43 -7.72 -6.39
N GLY A 168 2.47 -7.14 -5.67
CA GLY A 168 1.04 -7.35 -5.85
C GLY A 168 0.47 -8.59 -5.14
N THR A 169 1.30 -9.39 -4.46
CA THR A 169 0.83 -10.50 -3.62
C THR A 169 0.18 -10.00 -2.34
N ILE A 170 -0.99 -10.55 -2.01
CA ILE A 170 -1.71 -10.27 -0.77
C ILE A 170 -1.00 -10.93 0.41
N VAL A 171 -0.57 -10.11 1.38
CA VAL A 171 0.09 -10.59 2.61
C VAL A 171 -0.67 -10.05 3.81
N THR A 172 -1.24 -10.95 4.61
CA THR A 172 -2.11 -10.56 5.74
C THR A 172 -1.42 -10.62 7.10
N LYS A 173 -0.23 -11.25 7.17
CA LYS A 173 0.59 -11.34 8.37
C LYS A 173 2.03 -10.97 8.07
N ALA A 174 2.68 -10.29 9.01
CA ALA A 174 4.08 -9.92 8.88
C ALA A 174 4.97 -11.17 8.85
N MET A 175 5.88 -11.23 7.88
CA MET A 175 6.81 -12.36 7.71
C MET A 175 7.91 -12.35 8.79
N SER A 176 8.28 -11.17 9.26
CA SER A 176 9.26 -10.94 10.31
C SER A 176 8.94 -9.64 11.06
N SER A 177 9.81 -9.21 11.98
CA SER A 177 9.71 -7.89 12.58
C SER A 177 9.89 -6.77 11.55
N GLY A 178 9.13 -5.70 11.69
CA GLY A 178 9.14 -4.59 10.74
C GLY A 178 8.99 -3.22 11.37
N ALA A 179 9.15 -2.21 10.52
CA ALA A 179 8.94 -0.80 10.84
C ALA A 179 7.66 -0.30 10.21
N TYR A 180 6.77 0.28 11.01
CA TYR A 180 5.63 1.05 10.54
C TYR A 180 5.93 2.55 10.68
N ILE A 181 5.89 3.27 9.56
CA ILE A 181 6.47 4.60 9.42
C ILE A 181 5.39 5.57 8.99
N ASN A 182 5.20 6.62 9.77
CA ASN A 182 4.25 7.68 9.49
C ASN A 182 4.96 8.92 8.92
N LEU A 183 4.65 9.26 7.67
CA LEU A 183 5.13 10.47 6.99
C LEU A 183 4.05 11.57 6.98
N LYS A 184 3.05 11.53 7.86
CA LYS A 184 2.07 12.63 7.99
C LYS A 184 2.82 13.94 8.29
N ASN A 185 2.52 14.98 7.51
CA ASN A 185 3.08 16.34 7.59
C ASN A 185 4.58 16.46 7.26
N VAL A 186 5.25 15.39 6.80
CA VAL A 186 6.64 15.46 6.35
C VAL A 186 6.83 14.64 5.09
N ASN A 187 7.76 15.07 4.23
CA ASN A 187 8.02 14.36 2.99
C ASN A 187 9.20 13.39 3.09
N SER A 188 9.91 13.37 4.22
CA SER A 188 11.02 12.43 4.39
C SER A 188 11.18 11.92 5.81
N ARG A 189 11.65 10.67 5.89
CA ARG A 189 12.10 10.01 7.13
C ARG A 189 13.39 9.22 6.85
N THR A 190 14.26 9.20 7.85
CA THR A 190 15.48 8.38 7.84
C THR A 190 15.40 7.40 9.01
N LEU A 191 15.75 6.15 8.76
CA LEU A 191 15.77 5.07 9.74
C LEU A 191 17.14 4.40 9.71
N ASN A 192 17.44 3.67 10.77
CA ASN A 192 18.54 2.73 10.79
C ASN A 192 17.99 1.32 10.99
N TYR A 193 18.63 0.34 10.38
CA TYR A 193 18.34 -1.07 10.60
C TYR A 193 19.60 -1.80 11.04
N ASN A 194 19.48 -2.59 12.09
CA ASN A 194 20.48 -3.54 12.54
C ASN A 194 19.85 -4.95 12.55
N VAL A 195 20.59 -5.97 12.12
CA VAL A 195 20.05 -7.33 12.01
C VAL A 195 19.65 -7.95 13.37
N ASN A 196 20.29 -7.51 14.46
CA ASN A 196 20.03 -8.03 15.81
C ASN A 196 19.11 -7.12 16.63
N ASP A 197 19.24 -5.80 16.48
CA ASP A 197 18.46 -4.82 17.25
C ASP A 197 17.19 -4.33 16.52
N GLY A 198 17.07 -4.65 15.23
CA GLY A 198 15.94 -4.29 14.40
C GLY A 198 15.95 -2.83 13.94
N TRP A 199 14.75 -2.25 13.86
CA TRP A 199 14.51 -0.93 13.28
C TRP A 199 14.60 0.18 14.34
N SER A 200 15.25 1.29 14.00
CA SER A 200 15.32 2.49 14.83
C SER A 200 15.14 3.78 14.02
N GLY A 201 14.63 4.81 14.68
CA GLY A 201 14.32 6.12 14.09
C GLY A 201 14.60 7.25 15.07
N ASP A 202 15.70 7.13 15.82
CA ASP A 202 16.18 8.13 16.78
C ASP A 202 15.14 8.54 17.84
N GLY A 203 14.31 7.58 18.28
CA GLY A 203 13.24 7.81 19.27
C GLY A 203 12.01 8.55 18.74
N GLY A 204 11.90 8.74 17.42
CA GLY A 204 10.79 9.46 16.82
C GLY A 204 9.44 8.76 16.98
N PRO A 205 8.36 9.47 17.40
CA PRO A 205 7.02 8.89 17.59
C PRO A 205 6.34 8.50 16.27
N TRP A 206 6.95 8.83 15.15
CA TRP A 206 6.52 8.50 13.79
C TRP A 206 6.90 7.08 13.37
N LEU A 207 7.77 6.40 14.13
CA LEU A 207 8.15 5.01 13.92
C LEU A 207 7.49 4.12 14.98
N LYS A 208 6.83 3.06 14.55
CA LYS A 208 6.33 1.98 15.40
C LYS A 208 6.87 0.65 14.89
N ASN A 209 7.61 -0.05 15.73
CA ASN A 209 8.04 -1.41 15.41
C ASN A 209 6.91 -2.41 15.63
N PHE A 210 6.90 -3.48 14.85
CA PHE A 210 5.98 -4.60 15.02
C PHE A 210 6.71 -5.93 14.86
N ASN A 211 6.13 -7.00 15.39
CA ASN A 211 6.73 -8.33 15.42
C ASN A 211 6.30 -9.17 14.21
N ALA A 212 6.99 -10.30 14.02
CA ALA A 212 6.52 -11.35 13.13
C ALA A 212 5.07 -11.75 13.48
N PHE A 213 4.32 -12.18 12.46
CA PHE A 213 2.91 -12.57 12.55
C PHE A 213 1.92 -11.46 12.94
N THR A 214 2.37 -10.20 13.05
CA THR A 214 1.48 -9.05 13.20
C THR A 214 0.45 -9.05 12.08
N ASP A 215 -0.82 -8.82 12.43
CA ASP A 215 -1.94 -8.69 11.48
C ASP A 215 -1.74 -7.42 10.64
N LEU A 216 -1.20 -7.61 9.42
CA LEU A 216 -0.91 -6.49 8.52
C LEU A 216 -2.18 -5.86 7.98
N LYS A 217 -3.27 -6.61 7.89
CA LYS A 217 -4.55 -6.06 7.49
C LYS A 217 -5.04 -5.04 8.50
N LYS A 218 -5.03 -5.36 9.80
CA LYS A 218 -5.37 -4.40 10.87
C LYS A 218 -4.38 -3.24 10.98
N LEU A 219 -3.11 -3.47 10.65
CA LEU A 219 -2.08 -2.42 10.72
C LEU A 219 -2.16 -1.43 9.55
N LEU A 220 -2.49 -1.91 8.35
CA LEU A 220 -2.35 -1.14 7.11
C LEU A 220 -3.67 -0.68 6.50
N ILE A 221 -4.79 -1.34 6.83
CA ILE A 221 -6.12 -0.95 6.36
C ILE A 221 -6.85 -0.27 7.52
N GLU A 222 -6.85 1.06 7.50
CA GLU A 222 -7.60 1.86 8.47
C GLU A 222 -9.07 1.90 8.03
N ASN A 223 -9.99 1.47 8.89
CA ASN A 223 -11.40 1.58 8.57
C ASN A 223 -11.79 3.06 8.55
N ALA A 224 -12.35 3.54 7.43
CA ALA A 224 -13.06 4.81 7.45
C ALA A 224 -14.25 4.66 8.39
N SER A 225 -14.23 5.29 9.55
CA SER A 225 -15.47 5.45 10.31
C SER A 225 -16.40 6.33 9.47
N ARG A 226 -17.68 5.93 9.31
CA ARG A 226 -18.69 6.74 8.59
C ARG A 226 -18.84 8.15 9.19
N GLU A 227 -18.43 8.33 10.45
CA GLU A 227 -18.50 9.59 11.18
C GLU A 227 -17.38 10.57 10.80
N GLU A 228 -16.20 10.09 10.39
CA GLU A 228 -15.10 10.97 9.93
C GLU A 228 -15.30 11.45 8.48
N LEU A 229 -15.99 10.67 7.64
CA LEU A 229 -16.39 11.10 6.29
C LEU A 229 -17.62 12.03 6.29
N ALA A 230 -18.49 11.92 7.30
CA ALA A 230 -19.66 12.81 7.45
C ALA A 230 -19.32 14.19 8.05
N LEU A 231 -18.12 14.36 8.63
CA LEU A 231 -17.69 15.65 9.21
C LEU A 231 -17.12 16.64 8.17
N SER A 232 -16.76 16.18 6.97
CA SER A 232 -16.47 17.08 5.83
C SER A 232 -17.74 17.61 5.15
N GLU A 233 -18.92 17.03 5.42
CA GLU A 233 -20.22 17.45 4.87
C GLU A 233 -20.96 18.49 5.71
N LYS A 234 -20.39 18.95 6.85
CA LYS A 234 -21.04 19.97 7.72
C LYS A 234 -20.53 21.40 7.54
N PHE A 235 -19.65 21.65 6.57
CA PHE A 235 -19.22 23.01 6.21
C PHE A 235 -19.21 23.22 4.70
N VAL A 236 -20.40 23.12 4.09
CA VAL A 236 -20.78 23.88 2.89
C VAL A 236 -22.18 24.43 3.11
#